data_AF-A0A955H614-F1
#
_entry.id   AF-A0A955H614-F1
#
_cell.length_a   1.000
_cell.length_b   1.000
_cell.length_c   1.000
_cell.angle_alpha   90.00
_cell.angle_beta   90.00
_cell.angle_gamma   90.00
#
_symmetry.space_group_name_H-M   'P 1'
#
loop_
_entity.id
_entity.type
_entity.pdbx_description
1 polymer ?
#
loop_
_entity_poly.entity_id
_entity_poly.type
_entity_poly.pdbx_seq_one_letter_code
_entity_poly.pdbx_strand_id
1 'polypeptide(L)'
;MKQKDIEGLISRWQGNGVVTPEQANYMLQDLKTSTSEQSGKKLITIVSLVGAAVLTAGVLLIIASNWTYLGKTVQLLLALLLPVIPLSVAYYMVEVRQSESVLSRVANVFGVGLIGGALSLIGQIYHLESGYTTLMFFWLLLSMPFIFVFRRPENVGISSVLGGLAIFTCIIEWFDDWWLDEQSFTITITVVFAAYCLLLYLVGKSLRNSVV
;
A
#
# COMPACT_ATOMS: atom_id res chain seq x y z
N MET A 1 10.67 -19.59 -10.96
CA MET A 1 10.91 -19.93 -12.39
C MET A 1 9.90 -19.18 -13.25
N LYS A 2 10.33 -18.63 -14.39
CA LYS A 2 9.43 -17.98 -15.34
C LYS A 2 8.70 -19.05 -16.16
N GLN A 3 7.50 -18.75 -16.66
CA GLN A 3 6.68 -19.68 -17.45
C GLN A 3 7.46 -20.31 -18.61
N LYS A 4 8.25 -19.48 -19.30
CA LYS A 4 9.14 -19.90 -20.39
C LYS A 4 10.18 -20.94 -19.97
N ASP A 5 10.62 -20.91 -18.70
CA ASP A 5 11.56 -21.87 -18.15
C ASP A 5 10.87 -23.23 -17.91
N ILE A 6 9.59 -23.22 -17.50
CA ILE A 6 8.78 -24.43 -17.27
C ILE A 6 8.44 -25.11 -18.60
N GLU A 7 8.04 -24.35 -19.61
CA GLU A 7 7.77 -24.85 -20.96
C GLU A 7 9.03 -25.49 -21.58
N GLY A 8 10.20 -24.89 -21.35
CA GLY A 8 11.50 -25.44 -21.74
C GLY A 8 11.84 -26.75 -21.02
N LEU A 9 11.51 -26.87 -19.74
CA LEU A 9 11.71 -28.11 -18.97
C LEU A 9 10.78 -29.24 -19.41
N ILE A 10 9.49 -28.94 -19.65
CA ILE A 10 8.53 -29.92 -20.18
C ILE A 10 9.01 -30.44 -21.54
N SER A 11 9.44 -29.55 -22.43
CA SER A 11 9.99 -29.93 -23.74
C SER A 11 11.24 -30.82 -23.62
N ARG A 12 12.13 -30.50 -22.68
CA ARG A 12 13.33 -31.30 -22.40
C ARG A 12 12.98 -32.69 -21.84
N TRP A 13 12.02 -32.78 -20.93
CA TRP A 13 11.59 -34.06 -20.36
C TRP A 13 10.83 -34.93 -21.35
N GLN A 14 10.09 -34.32 -22.27
CA GLN A 14 9.48 -35.00 -23.41
C GLN A 14 10.56 -35.54 -24.36
N GLY A 15 11.58 -34.73 -24.69
CA GLY A 15 12.72 -35.17 -25.51
C GLY A 15 13.55 -36.30 -24.88
N ASN A 16 13.60 -36.36 -23.54
CA ASN A 16 14.27 -37.43 -22.80
C ASN A 16 13.38 -38.66 -22.57
N GLY A 17 12.14 -38.68 -23.05
CA GLY A 17 11.21 -39.80 -22.87
C GLY A 17 10.69 -39.99 -21.44
N VAL A 18 10.93 -39.04 -20.54
CA VAL A 18 10.45 -39.07 -19.14
C VAL A 18 8.96 -38.74 -19.08
N VAL A 19 8.47 -37.92 -20.02
CA VAL A 19 7.08 -37.47 -20.12
C VAL A 19 6.54 -37.80 -21.50
N THR A 20 5.37 -38.43 -21.56
CA THR A 20 4.70 -38.74 -22.84
C THR A 20 4.15 -37.47 -23.51
N PRO A 21 3.93 -37.47 -24.84
CA PRO A 21 3.34 -36.32 -25.54
C PRO A 21 1.98 -35.90 -24.97
N GLU A 22 1.18 -36.86 -24.52
CA GLU A 22 -0.13 -36.61 -23.91
C GLU A 22 -0.01 -35.94 -22.54
N GLN A 23 0.91 -36.43 -21.70
CA GLN A 23 1.21 -35.80 -20.40
C GLN A 23 1.79 -34.40 -20.56
N ALA A 24 2.68 -34.19 -21.55
CA ALA A 24 3.25 -32.88 -21.84
C ALA A 24 2.16 -31.87 -22.24
N ASN A 25 1.22 -32.27 -23.10
CA ASN A 25 0.07 -31.42 -23.47
C ASN A 25 -0.84 -31.10 -22.28
N TYR A 26 -1.13 -32.08 -21.42
CA TYR A 26 -1.91 -31.86 -20.20
C TYR A 26 -1.22 -30.85 -19.27
N MET A 27 0.08 -31.01 -19.01
CA MET A 27 0.86 -30.09 -18.18
C MET A 27 0.89 -28.67 -18.73
N LEU A 28 1.02 -28.51 -20.06
CA LEU A 28 0.97 -27.20 -20.70
C LEU A 28 -0.40 -26.54 -20.60
N GLN A 29 -1.49 -27.32 -20.71
CA GLN A 29 -2.85 -26.82 -20.54
C GLN A 29 -3.12 -26.39 -19.10
N ASP A 30 -2.70 -27.20 -18.12
CA ASP A 30 -2.82 -26.90 -16.70
C ASP A 30 -2.03 -25.63 -16.32
N LEU A 31 -0.81 -25.48 -16.87
CA LEU A 31 0.02 -24.29 -16.69
C LEU A 31 -0.67 -23.03 -17.22
N LYS A 32 -1.30 -23.10 -18.40
CA LYS A 32 -2.05 -21.96 -18.97
C LYS A 32 -3.25 -21.59 -18.11
N THR A 33 -4.01 -22.57 -17.62
CA THR A 33 -5.18 -22.36 -16.76
C THR A 33 -4.77 -21.76 -15.41
N SER A 34 -3.73 -22.30 -14.78
CA SER A 34 -3.17 -21.77 -13.53
C SER A 34 -2.66 -20.33 -13.69
N THR A 35 -2.02 -20.02 -14.83
CA THR A 35 -1.50 -18.67 -15.12
C THR A 35 -2.62 -17.66 -15.36
N SER A 36 -3.69 -18.05 -16.06
CA SER A 36 -4.84 -17.19 -16.31
C SER A 36 -5.60 -16.90 -15.01
N GLU A 37 -5.82 -17.91 -14.16
CA GLU A 37 -6.41 -17.74 -12.83
C GLU A 37 -5.57 -16.82 -11.94
N GLN A 38 -4.24 -17.00 -11.93
CA GLN A 38 -3.36 -16.15 -11.14
C GLN A 38 -3.37 -14.69 -11.62
N SER A 39 -3.44 -14.49 -12.94
CA SER A 39 -3.56 -13.14 -13.54
C SER A 39 -4.90 -12.50 -13.18
N GLY A 40 -6.01 -13.26 -13.23
CA GLY A 40 -7.33 -12.81 -12.78
C GLY A 40 -7.32 -12.42 -11.30
N LYS A 41 -6.75 -13.25 -10.42
CA LYS A 41 -6.60 -12.94 -8.98
C LYS A 41 -5.79 -11.66 -8.73
N LYS A 42 -4.72 -11.43 -9.50
CA LYS A 42 -3.93 -10.18 -9.43
C LYS A 42 -4.74 -8.96 -9.84
N LEU A 43 -5.47 -9.02 -10.96
CA LEU A 43 -6.32 -7.92 -11.41
C LEU A 43 -7.40 -7.58 -10.39
N ILE A 44 -8.10 -8.59 -9.87
CA ILE A 44 -9.11 -8.41 -8.82
C ILE A 44 -8.48 -7.75 -7.60
N THR A 45 -7.28 -8.16 -7.19
CA THR A 45 -6.57 -7.55 -6.06
C THR A 45 -6.28 -6.08 -6.33
N ILE A 46 -5.70 -5.73 -7.48
CA ILE A 46 -5.37 -4.34 -7.83
C ILE A 46 -6.63 -3.46 -7.88
N VAL A 47 -7.68 -3.91 -8.56
CA VAL A 47 -8.96 -3.19 -8.64
C VAL A 47 -9.55 -3.00 -7.25
N SER A 48 -9.47 -4.00 -6.39
CA SER A 48 -9.98 -3.91 -5.02
C SER A 48 -9.16 -2.95 -4.16
N LEU A 49 -7.83 -2.87 -4.35
CA LEU A 49 -6.97 -1.90 -3.66
C LEU A 49 -7.27 -0.47 -4.08
N VAL A 50 -7.46 -0.23 -5.38
CA VAL A 50 -7.92 1.08 -5.89
C VAL A 50 -9.30 1.41 -5.32
N GLY A 51 -10.21 0.43 -5.32
CA GLY A 51 -11.52 0.55 -4.69
C GLY A 51 -11.43 0.91 -3.21
N ALA A 52 -10.48 0.35 -2.47
CA ALA A 52 -10.24 0.68 -1.07
C ALA A 52 -9.86 2.16 -0.89
N ALA A 53 -8.97 2.69 -1.74
CA ALA A 53 -8.57 4.09 -1.70
C ALA A 53 -9.75 5.03 -2.02
N VAL A 54 -10.53 4.71 -3.06
CA VAL A 54 -11.73 5.47 -3.41
C VAL A 54 -12.78 5.40 -2.29
N LEU A 55 -12.93 4.23 -1.67
CA LEU A 55 -13.83 4.04 -0.53
C LEU A 55 -13.39 4.89 0.67
N THR A 56 -12.10 4.92 1.00
CA THR A 56 -11.54 5.80 2.03
C THR A 56 -11.91 7.25 1.74
N ALA A 57 -11.63 7.74 0.53
CA ALA A 57 -11.93 9.11 0.14
C ALA A 57 -13.44 9.40 0.24
N GLY A 58 -14.29 8.49 -0.25
CA GLY A 58 -15.75 8.63 -0.20
C GLY A 58 -16.29 8.71 1.22
N VAL A 59 -15.82 7.85 2.13
CA VAL A 59 -16.22 7.88 3.54
C VAL A 59 -15.81 9.20 4.20
N LEU A 60 -14.59 9.67 3.95
CA LEU A 60 -14.11 10.95 4.49
C LEU A 60 -14.90 12.13 3.94
N LEU A 61 -15.28 12.11 2.65
CA LEU A 61 -16.13 13.15 2.04
C LEU A 61 -17.54 13.19 2.64
N ILE A 62 -18.14 12.03 2.94
CA ILE A 62 -19.44 11.97 3.61
C ILE A 62 -19.35 12.57 5.03
N ILE A 63 -18.28 12.26 5.77
CA ILE A 63 -18.06 12.84 7.10
C ILE A 63 -17.85 14.36 6.99
N ALA A 64 -17.02 14.80 6.05
CA ALA A 64 -16.73 16.21 5.82
C ALA A 64 -17.98 17.00 5.42
N SER A 65 -18.85 16.46 4.57
CA SER A 65 -20.09 17.15 4.15
C SER A 65 -21.10 17.29 5.28
N ASN A 66 -21.08 16.38 6.26
CA ASN A 66 -21.95 16.40 7.42
C ASN A 66 -21.29 17.03 8.66
N TRP A 67 -20.08 17.59 8.52
CA TRP A 67 -19.23 17.98 9.64
C TRP A 67 -19.89 18.93 10.65
N THR A 68 -20.63 19.92 10.15
CA THR A 68 -21.32 20.93 10.98
C THR A 68 -22.47 20.35 11.81
N TYR A 69 -23.06 19.24 11.38
CA TYR A 69 -24.15 18.56 12.08
C TYR A 69 -23.64 17.57 13.14
N LEU A 70 -22.37 17.20 13.10
CA LEU A 70 -21.77 16.24 14.03
C LEU A 70 -21.29 16.97 15.30
N GLY A 71 -21.79 16.55 16.47
CA GLY A 71 -21.25 17.03 17.74
C GLY A 71 -19.80 16.57 17.97
N LYS A 72 -19.01 17.36 18.72
CA LYS A 72 -17.57 17.09 18.96
C LYS A 72 -17.28 15.66 19.44
N THR A 73 -18.13 15.12 20.32
CA THR A 73 -18.00 13.74 20.83
C THR A 73 -18.11 12.71 19.71
N VAL A 74 -19.06 12.90 18.78
CA VAL A 74 -19.25 11.99 17.64
C VAL A 74 -18.09 12.10 16.67
N GLN A 75 -17.61 13.32 16.41
CA GLN A 75 -16.44 13.54 15.55
C GLN A 75 -15.19 12.82 16.10
N LEU A 76 -14.95 12.89 17.41
CA LEU A 76 -13.84 12.20 18.06
C LEU A 76 -14.01 10.67 18.02
N LEU A 77 -15.22 10.17 18.32
CA LEU A 77 -15.51 8.74 18.23
C LEU A 77 -15.32 8.21 16.81
N LEU A 78 -15.76 8.95 15.79
CA LEU A 78 -15.51 8.62 14.39
C LEU A 78 -14.02 8.59 14.09
N ALA A 79 -13.26 9.62 14.48
CA ALA A 79 -11.82 9.65 14.25
C ALA A 79 -11.10 8.42 14.88
N LEU A 80 -11.53 7.98 16.06
CA LEU A 80 -10.90 6.84 16.74
C LEU A 80 -11.37 5.48 16.18
N LEU A 81 -12.67 5.30 15.98
CA LEU A 81 -13.24 3.98 15.66
C LEU A 81 -13.15 3.64 14.17
N LEU A 82 -13.24 4.64 13.29
CA LEU A 82 -13.30 4.45 11.86
C LEU A 82 -12.09 3.69 11.29
N PRO A 83 -10.82 4.01 11.65
CA PRO A 83 -9.68 3.20 11.24
C PRO A 83 -9.58 1.86 11.98
N VAL A 84 -9.98 1.78 13.26
CA VAL A 84 -9.82 0.58 14.10
C VAL A 84 -10.65 -0.60 13.58
N ILE A 85 -11.88 -0.36 13.12
CA ILE A 85 -12.78 -1.42 12.63
C ILE A 85 -12.15 -2.22 11.48
N PRO A 86 -11.76 -1.62 10.34
CA PRO A 86 -11.19 -2.35 9.21
C PRO A 86 -9.80 -2.92 9.51
N LEU A 87 -8.98 -2.25 10.34
CA LEU A 87 -7.70 -2.79 10.79
C LEU A 87 -7.88 -4.05 11.65
N SER A 88 -8.90 -4.08 12.51
CA SER A 88 -9.24 -5.25 13.32
C SER A 88 -9.75 -6.40 12.45
N VAL A 89 -10.55 -6.10 11.42
CA VAL A 89 -10.99 -7.11 10.43
C VAL A 89 -9.78 -7.67 9.68
N ALA A 90 -8.87 -6.81 9.19
CA ALA A 90 -7.67 -7.25 8.52
C ALA A 90 -6.81 -8.15 9.42
N TYR A 91 -6.58 -7.74 10.67
CA TYR A 91 -5.84 -8.50 11.67
C TYR A 91 -6.48 -9.87 11.93
N TYR A 92 -7.79 -9.90 12.19
CA TYR A 92 -8.52 -11.14 12.45
C TYR A 92 -8.45 -12.11 11.26
N MET A 93 -8.59 -11.61 10.04
CA MET A 93 -8.51 -12.47 8.85
C MET A 93 -7.12 -13.06 8.63
N VAL A 94 -6.06 -12.28 8.87
CA VAL A 94 -4.69 -12.73 8.64
C VAL A 94 -4.18 -13.62 9.78
N GLU A 95 -4.33 -13.20 11.03
CA GLU A 95 -3.73 -13.90 12.18
C GLU A 95 -4.64 -15.04 12.69
N VAL A 96 -5.94 -14.80 12.81
CA VAL A 96 -6.85 -15.79 13.43
C VAL A 96 -7.34 -16.79 12.40
N ARG A 97 -7.75 -16.33 11.22
CA ARG A 97 -8.26 -17.21 10.16
C ARG A 97 -7.18 -17.75 9.24
N GLN A 98 -5.94 -17.25 9.34
CA GLN A 98 -4.84 -17.59 8.42
C GLN A 98 -5.28 -17.50 6.95
N SER A 99 -6.18 -16.56 6.65
CA SER A 99 -6.86 -16.42 5.37
C SER A 99 -6.42 -15.14 4.69
N GLU A 100 -5.51 -15.29 3.74
CA GLU A 100 -4.93 -14.18 2.99
C GLU A 100 -5.75 -13.81 1.76
N SER A 101 -7.03 -13.53 2.00
CA SER A 101 -7.98 -13.14 0.98
C SER A 101 -7.74 -11.71 0.46
N VAL A 102 -8.37 -11.38 -0.68
CA VAL A 102 -8.42 -9.99 -1.16
C VAL A 102 -9.06 -9.06 -0.12
N LEU A 103 -10.04 -9.55 0.64
CA LEU A 103 -10.74 -8.77 1.65
C LEU A 103 -9.81 -8.30 2.77
N SER A 104 -8.89 -9.14 3.25
CA SER A 104 -7.97 -8.74 4.32
C SER A 104 -6.98 -7.66 3.84
N ARG A 105 -6.55 -7.75 2.58
CA ARG A 105 -5.72 -6.71 1.94
C ARG A 105 -6.48 -5.39 1.81
N VAL A 106 -7.70 -5.43 1.30
CA VAL A 106 -8.58 -4.26 1.14
C VAL A 106 -8.86 -3.61 2.49
N ALA A 107 -9.23 -4.40 3.51
CA ALA A 107 -9.50 -3.92 4.86
C ALA A 107 -8.26 -3.24 5.46
N ASN A 108 -7.06 -3.79 5.24
CA ASN A 108 -5.84 -3.15 5.72
C ASN A 108 -5.57 -1.81 5.03
N VAL A 109 -5.64 -1.75 3.70
CA VAL A 109 -5.41 -0.52 2.94
C VAL A 109 -6.44 0.55 3.26
N PHE A 110 -7.70 0.16 3.35
CA PHE A 110 -8.80 1.03 3.77
C PHE A 110 -8.56 1.57 5.19
N GLY A 111 -8.21 0.70 6.14
CA GLY A 111 -7.91 1.08 7.52
C GLY A 111 -6.72 2.03 7.66
N VAL A 112 -5.60 1.76 6.99
CA VAL A 112 -4.44 2.66 6.94
C VAL A 112 -4.81 4.00 6.29
N GLY A 113 -5.65 3.97 5.24
CA GLY A 113 -6.20 5.17 4.62
C GLY A 113 -6.97 6.05 5.61
N LEU A 114 -7.82 5.41 6.42
CA LEU A 114 -8.66 6.08 7.41
C LEU A 114 -7.86 6.64 8.60
N ILE A 115 -6.63 6.17 8.87
CA ILE A 115 -5.74 6.79 9.86
C ILE A 115 -5.45 8.25 9.47
N GLY A 116 -5.12 8.52 8.21
CA GLY A 116 -4.87 9.89 7.73
C GLY A 116 -6.11 10.76 7.83
N GLY A 117 -7.28 10.21 7.51
CA GLY A 117 -8.56 10.86 7.71
C GLY A 117 -8.83 11.20 9.18
N ALA A 118 -8.60 10.25 10.09
CA ALA A 118 -8.72 10.45 11.53
C ALA A 118 -7.81 11.57 12.04
N LEU A 119 -6.54 11.59 11.61
CA LEU A 119 -5.59 12.63 11.96
C LEU A 119 -6.07 14.01 11.47
N SER A 120 -6.58 14.09 10.24
CA SER A 120 -7.15 15.34 9.69
C SER A 120 -8.37 15.81 10.49
N LEU A 121 -9.27 14.90 10.87
CA LEU A 121 -10.44 15.23 11.69
C LEU A 121 -10.04 15.72 13.08
N ILE A 122 -9.05 15.07 13.72
CA ILE A 122 -8.52 15.51 15.02
C ILE A 122 -7.92 16.92 14.91
N GLY A 123 -7.15 17.19 13.85
CA GLY A 123 -6.62 18.52 13.57
C GLY A 123 -7.71 19.58 13.50
N GLN A 124 -8.81 19.28 12.80
CA GLN A 124 -9.96 20.18 12.69
C GLN A 124 -10.71 20.36 14.03
N ILE A 125 -10.93 19.29 14.81
CA ILE A 125 -11.64 19.35 16.10
C ILE A 125 -10.91 20.29 17.08
N TYR A 126 -9.60 20.14 17.16
CA TYR A 126 -8.76 20.86 18.13
C TYR A 126 -8.14 22.15 17.56
N HIS A 127 -8.47 22.52 16.32
CA HIS A 127 -7.92 23.69 15.63
C HIS A 127 -6.38 23.71 15.68
N LEU A 128 -5.77 22.55 15.45
CA LEU A 128 -4.32 22.43 15.42
C LEU A 128 -3.81 23.08 14.13
N GLU A 129 -3.00 24.12 14.25
CA GLU A 129 -2.21 24.70 13.16
C GLU A 129 -0.99 23.83 12.83
N SER A 130 -1.16 22.52 12.80
CA SER A 130 -0.09 21.60 12.42
C SER A 130 0.04 21.58 10.90
N GLY A 131 1.24 21.88 10.39
CA GLY A 131 1.56 21.77 8.97
C GLY A 131 1.33 20.37 8.40
N TYR A 132 1.25 20.28 7.08
CA TYR A 132 1.03 19.04 6.34
C TYR A 132 2.11 17.99 6.65
N THR A 133 3.33 18.43 6.95
CA THR A 133 4.44 17.55 7.35
C THR A 133 4.13 16.79 8.62
N THR A 134 3.57 17.46 9.63
CA THR A 134 3.22 16.83 10.91
C THR A 134 2.18 15.73 10.69
N LEU A 135 1.15 16.01 9.89
CA LEU A 135 0.12 15.02 9.54
C LEU A 135 0.74 13.81 8.84
N MET A 136 1.58 14.03 7.82
CA MET A 136 2.19 12.93 7.05
C MET A 136 3.15 12.09 7.90
N PHE A 137 3.92 12.71 8.80
CA PHE A 137 4.80 11.99 9.72
C PHE A 137 4.02 11.12 10.70
N PHE A 138 2.96 11.64 11.33
CA PHE A 138 2.13 10.83 12.22
C PHE A 138 1.40 9.72 11.47
N TRP A 139 0.96 9.98 10.23
CA TRP A 139 0.36 8.95 9.40
C TRP A 139 1.34 7.83 9.09
N LEU A 140 2.57 8.16 8.68
CA LEU A 140 3.63 7.19 8.45
C LEU A 140 3.98 6.40 9.72
N LEU A 141 4.08 7.09 10.86
CA LEU A 141 4.40 6.49 12.15
C LEU A 141 3.32 5.49 12.58
N LEU A 142 2.04 5.85 12.43
CA LEU A 142 0.92 4.95 12.73
C LEU A 142 0.77 3.84 11.70
N SER A 143 1.20 4.02 10.45
CA SER A 143 1.14 2.97 9.42
C SER A 143 2.25 1.91 9.55
N MET A 144 3.41 2.29 10.12
CA MET A 144 4.61 1.46 10.25
C MET A 144 4.38 0.07 10.88
N PRO A 145 3.67 -0.08 12.02
CA PRO A 145 3.44 -1.38 12.64
C PRO A 145 2.80 -2.40 11.69
N PHE A 146 1.94 -1.94 10.79
CA PHE A 146 1.22 -2.82 9.85
C PHE A 146 2.13 -3.40 8.76
N ILE A 147 3.33 -2.83 8.53
CA ILE A 147 4.35 -3.46 7.68
C ILE A 147 4.80 -4.79 8.31
N PHE A 148 5.06 -4.77 9.62
CA PHE A 148 5.60 -5.92 10.35
C PHE A 148 4.55 -6.98 10.66
N VAL A 149 3.31 -6.56 10.95
CA VAL A 149 2.20 -7.46 11.24
C VAL A 149 1.81 -8.27 10.01
N PHE A 150 1.58 -7.61 8.86
CA PHE A 150 1.06 -8.31 7.68
C PHE A 150 2.15 -8.82 6.72
N ARG A 151 3.39 -8.32 6.80
CA ARG A 151 4.56 -8.74 5.98
C ARG A 151 4.24 -8.86 4.48
N ARG A 152 3.54 -7.86 3.96
CA ARG A 152 2.97 -7.83 2.60
C ARG A 152 3.62 -6.73 1.75
N PRO A 153 3.83 -6.96 0.43
CA PRO A 153 4.39 -5.95 -0.45
C PRO A 153 3.47 -4.72 -0.58
N GLU A 154 2.15 -4.88 -0.39
CA GLU A 154 1.20 -3.77 -0.41
C GLU A 154 1.50 -2.75 0.71
N ASN A 155 1.84 -3.23 1.90
CA ASN A 155 2.07 -2.37 3.08
C ASN A 155 3.42 -1.64 2.99
N VAL A 156 4.42 -2.32 2.42
CA VAL A 156 5.69 -1.69 2.06
C VAL A 156 5.45 -0.62 1.01
N GLY A 157 4.62 -0.89 0.00
CA GLY A 157 4.23 0.08 -1.02
C GLY A 157 3.57 1.32 -0.42
N ILE A 158 2.53 1.14 0.41
CA ILE A 158 1.82 2.25 1.06
C ILE A 158 2.77 3.07 1.94
N SER A 159 3.58 2.41 2.76
CA SER A 159 4.50 3.12 3.66
C SER A 159 5.62 3.84 2.90
N SER A 160 6.03 3.30 1.74
CA SER A 160 6.97 3.99 0.85
C SER A 160 6.32 5.20 0.17
N VAL A 161 5.04 5.13 -0.21
CA VAL A 161 4.34 6.30 -0.75
C VAL A 161 4.18 7.37 0.33
N LEU A 162 3.74 6.99 1.53
CA LEU A 162 3.58 7.90 2.67
C LEU A 162 4.92 8.53 3.09
N GLY A 163 6.01 7.75 3.11
CA GLY A 163 7.35 8.25 3.42
C GLY A 163 7.85 9.27 2.38
N GLY A 164 7.61 8.99 1.09
CA GLY A 164 7.92 9.94 0.02
C GLY A 164 7.12 11.24 0.13
N LEU A 165 5.83 11.14 0.43
CA LEU A 165 4.96 12.30 0.66
C LEU A 165 5.38 13.11 1.89
N ALA A 166 5.76 12.46 3.00
CA ALA A 166 6.25 13.14 4.20
C ALA A 166 7.55 13.92 3.94
N ILE A 167 8.49 13.33 3.19
CA ILE A 167 9.71 14.01 2.77
C ILE A 167 9.37 15.19 1.85
N PHE A 168 8.46 14.99 0.90
CA PHE A 168 8.01 16.04 0.00
C PHE A 168 7.43 17.24 0.76
N THR A 169 6.48 17.02 1.68
CA THR A 169 5.88 18.10 2.47
C THR A 169 6.90 18.80 3.37
N CYS A 170 7.86 18.05 3.91
CA CYS A 170 8.95 18.61 4.71
C CYS A 170 9.82 19.57 3.88
N ILE A 171 10.08 19.25 2.61
CA ILE A 171 10.83 20.14 1.70
C ILE A 171 10.00 21.39 1.39
N ILE A 172 8.69 21.25 1.16
CA ILE A 172 7.80 22.41 0.92
C ILE A 172 7.87 23.39 2.10
N GLU A 173 7.62 22.91 3.32
CA GLU A 173 7.58 23.76 4.52
C GLU A 173 8.95 24.38 4.81
N TRP A 174 10.04 23.59 4.66
CA TRP A 174 11.39 24.12 4.80
C TRP A 174 11.70 25.20 3.77
N PHE A 175 11.14 25.11 2.57
CA PHE A 175 11.37 26.12 1.53
C PHE A 175 10.57 27.40 1.78
N ASP A 176 9.31 27.26 2.23
CA ASP A 176 8.42 28.38 2.56
C ASP A 176 9.01 29.26 3.68
N ASP A 177 9.56 28.63 4.72
CA ASP A 177 10.20 29.32 5.85
C ASP A 177 11.48 30.09 5.45
N TRP A 178 12.21 29.63 4.43
CA TRP A 178 13.52 30.18 4.06
C TRP A 178 13.49 31.10 2.83
N TRP A 179 12.31 31.37 2.26
CA TRP A 179 12.09 32.27 1.11
C TRP A 179 13.12 32.09 -0.02
N LEU A 180 13.35 30.83 -0.41
CA LEU A 180 14.34 30.49 -1.42
C LEU A 180 13.80 30.76 -2.85
N ASP A 181 14.70 30.96 -3.82
CA ASP A 181 14.32 31.18 -5.23
C ASP A 181 13.79 29.90 -5.91
N GLU A 182 12.80 30.05 -6.81
CA GLU A 182 12.11 28.95 -7.52
C GLU A 182 13.06 27.94 -8.21
N GLN A 183 14.23 28.40 -8.66
CA GLN A 183 15.25 27.54 -9.25
C GLN A 183 15.90 26.60 -8.21
N SER A 184 16.19 27.10 -7.01
CA SER A 184 16.72 26.32 -5.89
C SER A 184 15.73 25.26 -5.40
N PHE A 185 14.42 25.59 -5.46
CA PHE A 185 13.34 24.65 -5.16
C PHE A 185 13.38 23.44 -6.10
N THR A 186 13.40 23.73 -7.40
CA THR A 186 13.32 22.72 -8.46
C THR A 186 14.53 21.78 -8.43
N ILE A 187 15.72 22.29 -8.13
CA ILE A 187 16.92 21.46 -7.99
C ILE A 187 16.81 20.57 -6.75
N THR A 188 16.44 21.14 -5.60
CA THR A 188 16.33 20.40 -4.33
C THR A 188 15.32 19.26 -4.43
N ILE A 189 14.13 19.52 -4.97
CA ILE A 189 13.09 18.50 -5.09
C ILE A 189 13.50 17.37 -6.05
N THR A 190 14.18 17.70 -7.15
CA THR A 190 14.68 16.73 -8.13
C THR A 190 15.75 15.83 -7.51
N VAL A 191 16.70 16.42 -6.79
CA VAL A 191 17.80 15.68 -6.13
C VAL A 191 17.26 14.76 -5.03
N VAL A 192 16.38 15.27 -4.16
CA VAL A 192 15.82 14.46 -3.07
C VAL A 192 14.93 13.35 -3.63
N PHE A 193 14.12 13.62 -4.64
CA PHE A 193 13.30 12.59 -5.28
C PHE A 193 14.16 11.49 -5.94
N ALA A 194 15.25 11.86 -6.62
CA ALA A 194 16.20 10.91 -7.19
C ALA A 194 16.89 10.07 -6.10
N ALA A 195 17.31 10.70 -5.01
CA ALA A 195 17.90 10.01 -3.85
C ALA A 195 16.90 9.04 -3.19
N TYR A 196 15.64 9.46 -3.05
CA TYR A 196 14.58 8.62 -2.52
C TYR A 196 14.31 7.39 -3.40
N CYS A 197 14.22 7.58 -4.72
CA CYS A 197 14.08 6.49 -5.69
C CYS A 197 15.26 5.51 -5.62
N LEU A 198 16.48 6.03 -5.52
CA LEU A 198 17.69 5.21 -5.40
C LEU A 198 17.70 4.41 -4.09
N LEU A 199 17.31 5.03 -2.97
CA LEU A 199 17.18 4.35 -1.68
C LEU A 199 16.16 3.20 -1.76
N LEU A 200 14.96 3.45 -2.29
CA LEU A 200 13.95 2.40 -2.47
C LEU A 200 14.44 1.26 -3.36
N TYR A 201 15.18 1.58 -4.43
CA TYR A 201 15.79 0.58 -5.30
C TYR A 201 16.85 -0.26 -4.57
N LEU A 202 17.75 0.37 -3.80
CA LEU A 202 18.79 -0.32 -3.05
C LEU A 202 18.22 -1.20 -1.95
N VAL A 203 17.24 -0.71 -1.19
CA VAL A 203 16.52 -1.49 -0.18
C VAL A 203 15.81 -2.67 -0.83
N GLY A 204 15.09 -2.42 -1.94
CA GLY A 204 14.41 -3.49 -2.68
C GLY A 204 15.38 -4.53 -3.27
N LYS A 205 16.57 -4.13 -3.68
CA LYS A 205 17.64 -5.02 -4.15
C LYS A 205 18.23 -5.83 -3.00
N SER A 206 18.53 -5.19 -1.86
CA SER A 206 19.08 -5.83 -0.66
C SER A 206 18.13 -6.91 -0.12
N LEU A 207 16.84 -6.59 0.01
CA LEU A 207 15.81 -7.54 0.46
C LEU A 207 15.64 -8.74 -0.46
N ARG A 208 15.86 -8.58 -1.77
CA ARG A 208 15.77 -9.67 -2.74
C ARG A 208 16.98 -10.61 -2.67
N ASN A 209 18.15 -10.05 -2.38
CA ASN A 209 19.40 -10.82 -2.28
C ASN A 209 19.53 -11.57 -0.96
N SER A 210 18.84 -11.16 0.12
CA SER A 210 18.82 -11.87 1.41
C SER A 210 17.86 -13.07 1.47
N VAL A 211 17.08 -13.30 0.42
CA VAL A 211 16.09 -14.41 0.31
C VAL A 211 16.61 -15.54 -0.61
N VAL A 212 17.85 -15.43 -1.10
CA VAL A 212 18.58 -16.49 -1.81
C VAL A 212 19.69 -17.00 -0.91
#